data_AF-X1ILZ6-F1
#
_entry.id   AF-X1ILZ6-F1
#
_cell.length_a   1.000
_cell.length_b   1.000
_cell.length_c   1.000
_cell.angle_alpha   90.00
_cell.angle_beta   90.00
_cell.angle_gamma   90.00
#
_symmetry.space_group_name_H-M   'P 1'
#
loop_
_entity.id
_entity.type
_entity.pdbx_description
1 polymer ?
#
loop_
_entity_poly.entity_id
_entity_poly.type
_entity_poly.pdbx_seq_one_letter_code
_entity_poly.pdbx_strand_id
1 'polypeptide(L)'
;YERILQLAEQKVSNKKIELPDGFVVGFEYGKAIFSRQKDRQPERQTSDSIELKVPGQTRFGNYLIEASVLETGECDVEKFKAGKKQFVEWFDFDKMKSPLLVRFREGAERFWPLGSAGEKKVGKFLTAAKVPQELRRKLLIIADSEKIIWVWPIRMSEQAKITGGTRKILQLQITDTNPAH
;
A
#
# COMPACT_ATOMS: atom_id res chain seq x y z
N TYR A 1 14.90 -21.37 33.81
CA TYR A 1 14.25 -22.23 32.81
C TYR A 1 12.80 -22.57 33.16
N GLU A 2 12.45 -22.79 34.43
CA GLU A 2 11.07 -23.17 34.84
C GLU A 2 9.95 -22.18 34.48
N ARG A 3 10.24 -20.87 34.44
CA ARG A 3 9.25 -19.83 34.11
C ARG A 3 8.67 -19.93 32.69
N ILE A 4 9.40 -20.56 31.75
CA ILE A 4 8.99 -20.67 30.34
C ILE A 4 7.97 -21.79 30.15
N LEU A 5 8.09 -22.88 30.91
CA LEU A 5 7.16 -24.02 30.83
C LEU A 5 5.79 -23.68 31.43
N GLN A 6 5.77 -22.87 32.49
CA GLN A 6 4.53 -22.48 33.17
C GLN A 6 3.61 -21.58 32.33
N LEU A 7 4.17 -20.89 31.32
CA LEU A 7 3.42 -20.02 30.40
C LEU A 7 2.85 -20.77 29.19
N ALA A 8 3.35 -21.97 28.89
CA ALA A 8 2.81 -22.81 27.81
C ALA A 8 1.49 -23.50 28.22
N GLU A 9 1.25 -23.71 29.52
CA GLU A 9 0.03 -24.36 30.03
C GLU A 9 -1.18 -23.43 30.17
N GLN A 10 -0.97 -22.12 30.25
CA GLN A 10 -2.09 -21.18 30.27
C GLN A 10 -2.38 -20.70 28.85
N LYS A 11 -3.54 -21.08 28.29
CA LYS A 11 -4.12 -20.57 27.04
C LYS A 11 -4.35 -19.06 27.11
N VAL A 12 -3.28 -18.27 27.11
CA VAL A 12 -3.33 -16.81 27.20
C VAL A 12 -2.70 -16.24 25.94
N SER A 13 -3.55 -15.57 25.19
CA SER A 13 -3.27 -14.89 23.93
C SER A 13 -2.16 -13.84 24.05
N ASN A 14 -1.38 -13.70 22.98
CA ASN A 14 -0.59 -12.51 22.63
C ASN A 14 0.27 -11.88 23.74
N LYS A 15 0.99 -12.69 24.54
CA LYS A 15 2.05 -12.15 25.41
C LYS A 15 3.42 -12.24 24.72
N LYS A 16 4.08 -11.09 24.58
CA LYS A 16 5.50 -10.98 24.25
C LYS A 16 6.29 -11.00 25.56
N ILE A 17 7.38 -11.77 25.60
CA ILE A 17 8.25 -11.84 26.76
C ILE A 17 9.67 -11.55 26.30
N GLU A 18 10.30 -10.61 26.99
CA GLU A 18 11.70 -10.25 26.81
C GLU A 18 12.56 -11.18 27.66
N LEU A 19 13.57 -11.78 27.03
CA LEU A 19 14.55 -12.62 27.69
C LEU A 19 15.88 -11.87 27.84
N PRO A 20 16.70 -12.27 28.83
CA PRO A 20 18.10 -11.83 28.93
C PRO A 20 18.84 -12.05 27.60
N ASP A 21 19.84 -11.21 27.32
CA ASP A 21 20.60 -11.15 26.06
C ASP A 21 19.84 -10.60 24.83
N GLY A 22 18.71 -9.92 25.05
CA GLY A 22 18.01 -9.18 23.99
C GLY A 22 17.27 -10.11 23.03
N PHE A 23 16.76 -11.25 23.49
CA PHE A 23 15.87 -12.09 22.70
C PHE A 23 14.40 -11.79 23.04
N VAL A 24 13.55 -11.70 22.02
CA VAL A 24 12.10 -11.56 22.17
C VAL A 24 11.44 -12.82 21.64
N VAL A 25 10.61 -13.43 22.48
CA VAL A 25 9.80 -14.61 22.13
C VAL A 25 8.36 -14.18 21.90
N GLY A 26 7.83 -14.54 20.73
CA GLY A 26 6.42 -14.41 20.41
C GLY A 26 5.81 -15.79 20.16
N PHE A 27 4.61 -16.02 20.68
CA PHE A 27 3.83 -17.23 20.41
C PHE A 27 2.76 -16.90 19.35
N GLU A 28 2.91 -17.46 18.15
CA GLU A 28 1.94 -17.32 17.05
C GLU A 28 1.50 -18.71 16.60
N TYR A 29 0.18 -18.97 16.65
CA TYR A 29 -0.46 -20.27 16.30
C TYR A 29 0.25 -21.52 16.88
N GLY A 30 0.61 -21.50 18.16
CA GLY A 30 1.22 -22.65 18.84
C GLY A 30 2.71 -22.88 18.55
N LYS A 31 3.37 -21.98 17.80
CA LYS A 31 4.82 -22.02 17.56
C LYS A 31 5.50 -20.86 18.28
N ALA A 32 6.61 -21.16 18.97
CA ALA A 32 7.46 -20.15 19.59
C ALA A 32 8.46 -19.61 18.56
N ILE A 33 8.39 -18.31 18.28
CA ILE A 33 9.34 -17.61 17.39
C ILE A 33 10.32 -16.83 18.25
N PHE A 34 11.60 -17.18 18.15
CA PHE A 34 12.71 -16.50 18.80
C PHE A 34 13.32 -15.48 17.84
N SER A 35 13.52 -14.26 18.31
CA SER A 35 14.14 -13.20 17.50
C SER A 35 15.10 -12.37 18.37
N ARG A 36 16.31 -12.11 17.88
CA ARG A 36 17.30 -11.29 18.57
C ARG A 36 17.04 -9.82 18.25
N GLN A 37 17.05 -8.95 19.26
CA GLN A 37 16.70 -7.52 19.18
C GLN A 37 17.61 -6.73 18.22
N LYS A 38 18.80 -7.27 17.89
CA LYS A 38 19.69 -6.70 16.86
C LYS A 38 19.34 -7.06 15.41
N ASP A 39 18.48 -8.06 15.17
CA ASP A 39 17.90 -8.36 13.84
C ASP A 39 16.49 -7.77 13.67
N ARG A 40 16.08 -6.91 14.61
CA ARG A 40 14.77 -6.24 14.61
C ARG A 40 14.92 -4.74 14.64
N GLN A 41 15.43 -4.21 13.54
CA GLN A 41 14.85 -2.97 13.01
C GLN A 41 14.60 -3.22 11.53
N PRO A 42 13.34 -3.33 11.04
CA PRO A 42 13.12 -2.67 9.77
C PRO A 42 13.48 -1.22 10.05
N GLU A 43 14.51 -0.73 9.37
CA GLU A 43 14.91 0.67 9.33
C GLU A 43 13.64 1.51 9.46
N ARG A 44 13.61 2.41 10.45
CA ARG A 44 12.47 3.29 10.73
C ARG A 44 11.93 3.80 9.39
N GLN A 45 10.75 3.33 8.99
CA GLN A 45 10.03 3.87 7.84
C GLN A 45 9.82 5.35 8.12
N THR A 46 10.65 6.20 7.53
CA THR A 46 10.50 7.64 7.64
C THR A 46 9.14 7.98 7.06
N SER A 47 8.38 8.79 7.80
CA SER A 47 7.04 9.29 7.48
C SER A 47 7.03 10.28 6.32
N ASP A 48 7.99 10.19 5.40
CA ASP A 48 8.19 11.22 4.39
C ASP A 48 7.41 10.84 3.14
N SER A 49 6.34 11.58 2.87
CA SER A 49 5.72 11.58 1.56
C SER A 49 6.67 12.22 0.55
N ILE A 50 6.77 11.63 -0.64
CA ILE A 50 7.54 12.19 -1.75
C ILE A 50 6.59 12.61 -2.87
N GLU A 51 6.85 13.77 -3.47
CA GLU A 51 6.13 14.23 -4.65
C GLU A 51 6.51 13.40 -5.90
N LEU A 52 5.48 12.94 -6.60
CA LEU A 52 5.62 12.24 -7.86
C LEU A 52 5.96 13.22 -8.97
N LYS A 53 7.02 12.92 -9.70
CA LYS A 53 7.31 13.58 -10.97
C LYS A 53 6.30 13.13 -12.03
N VAL A 54 5.47 14.06 -12.51
CA VAL A 54 4.47 13.80 -13.55
C VAL A 54 4.62 14.83 -14.68
N PRO A 55 5.02 14.41 -15.89
CA PRO A 55 5.51 13.07 -16.25
C PRO A 55 6.91 12.80 -15.67
N GLY A 56 7.28 11.52 -15.51
CA GLY A 56 8.62 11.13 -15.09
C GLY A 56 8.66 9.87 -14.22
N GLN A 57 9.81 9.67 -13.59
CA GLN A 57 10.06 8.53 -12.70
C GLN A 57 10.36 9.01 -11.28
N THR A 58 9.79 8.34 -10.30
CA THR A 58 9.98 8.61 -8.87
C THR A 58 10.32 7.33 -8.14
N ARG A 59 11.35 7.34 -7.29
CA ARG A 59 11.70 6.21 -6.43
C ARG A 59 11.14 6.44 -5.03
N PHE A 60 10.51 5.40 -4.46
CA PHE A 60 9.98 5.43 -3.10
C PHE A 60 10.21 4.07 -2.42
N GLY A 61 11.13 4.03 -1.44
CA GLY A 61 11.61 2.76 -0.88
C GLY A 61 12.17 1.85 -1.98
N ASN A 62 11.67 0.62 -2.05
CA ASN A 62 12.05 -0.36 -3.09
C ASN A 62 11.22 -0.23 -4.38
N TYR A 63 10.36 0.79 -4.51
CA TYR A 63 9.45 0.90 -5.65
C TYR A 63 9.93 1.96 -6.65
N LEU A 64 9.85 1.61 -7.93
CA LEU A 64 9.94 2.55 -9.04
C LEU A 64 8.53 2.88 -9.52
N ILE A 65 8.20 4.16 -9.52
CA ILE A 65 6.90 4.69 -9.96
C ILE A 65 7.13 5.48 -11.23
N GLU A 66 6.51 5.03 -12.31
CA GLU A 66 6.58 5.67 -13.62
C GLU A 66 5.24 6.33 -13.93
N ALA A 67 5.28 7.63 -14.24
CA ALA A 67 4.11 8.43 -14.53
C ALA A 67 4.19 9.02 -15.95
N SER A 68 3.16 8.79 -16.74
CA SER A 68 2.99 9.42 -18.05
C SER A 68 1.60 10.03 -18.19
N VAL A 69 1.50 11.14 -18.93
CA VAL A 69 0.24 11.80 -19.25
C VAL A 69 -0.05 11.58 -20.73
N LEU A 70 -1.24 11.07 -21.01
CA LEU A 70 -1.71 10.75 -22.37
C LEU A 70 -2.95 11.60 -22.68
N GLU A 71 -3.10 12.05 -23.92
CA GLU A 71 -4.32 12.71 -24.37
C GLU A 71 -5.32 11.69 -24.91
N THR A 72 -6.61 11.87 -24.61
CA THR A 72 -7.64 10.89 -25.03
C THR A 72 -7.83 10.79 -26.53
N GLY A 73 -7.45 11.83 -27.29
CA GLY A 73 -7.43 11.78 -28.77
C GLY A 73 -6.43 10.77 -29.35
N GLU A 74 -5.40 10.39 -28.58
CA GLU A 74 -4.39 9.40 -28.96
C GLU A 74 -4.72 7.99 -28.42
N CYS A 75 -5.81 7.87 -27.66
CA CYS A 75 -6.04 6.77 -26.74
C CYS A 75 -7.46 6.19 -26.90
N ASP A 76 -7.54 5.03 -27.54
CA ASP A 76 -8.78 4.26 -27.70
C ASP A 76 -9.19 3.61 -26.36
N VAL A 77 -10.05 4.30 -25.57
CA VAL A 77 -10.47 3.94 -24.20
C VAL A 77 -10.89 2.47 -24.05
N GLU A 78 -11.44 1.88 -25.11
CA GLU A 78 -11.84 0.46 -25.17
C GLU A 78 -10.65 -0.51 -25.22
N LYS A 79 -9.52 -0.13 -25.85
CA LYS A 79 -8.28 -0.94 -25.85
C LYS A 79 -7.62 -0.99 -24.47
N PHE A 80 -7.80 0.02 -23.62
CA PHE A 80 -7.22 0.06 -22.27
C PHE A 80 -7.82 -0.98 -21.33
N LYS A 81 -9.12 -1.32 -21.50
CA LYS A 81 -9.77 -2.35 -20.69
C LYS A 81 -9.25 -3.76 -21.00
N ALA A 82 -8.81 -4.00 -22.24
CA ALA A 82 -8.46 -5.33 -22.73
C ALA A 82 -7.00 -5.77 -22.42
N GLY A 83 -6.10 -4.83 -22.07
CA GLY A 83 -4.66 -5.09 -21.96
C GLY A 83 -4.02 -4.74 -20.62
N LYS A 84 -4.81 -4.61 -19.54
CA LYS A 84 -4.32 -4.12 -18.24
C LYS A 84 -3.24 -5.04 -17.67
N LYS A 85 -1.98 -4.61 -17.81
CA LYS A 85 -0.82 -5.23 -17.18
C LYS A 85 -1.00 -5.14 -15.66
N GLN A 86 -0.68 -6.22 -14.95
CA GLN A 86 -0.60 -6.19 -13.50
C GLN A 86 0.35 -5.03 -13.11
N PHE A 87 -0.05 -4.19 -12.16
CA PHE A 87 0.67 -3.00 -11.69
C PHE A 87 0.60 -1.71 -12.52
N VAL A 88 -0.18 -1.68 -13.61
CA VAL A 88 -0.52 -0.43 -14.31
C VAL A 88 -1.96 -0.02 -13.98
N GLU A 89 -2.15 1.25 -13.65
CA GLU A 89 -3.48 1.84 -13.46
C GLU A 89 -3.56 3.20 -14.15
N TRP A 90 -4.77 3.51 -14.63
CA TRP A 90 -5.04 4.77 -15.32
C TRP A 90 -6.08 5.57 -14.57
N PHE A 91 -5.87 6.87 -14.58
CA PHE A 91 -6.67 7.81 -13.83
C PHE A 91 -7.03 9.01 -14.69
N ASP A 92 -8.16 9.62 -14.39
CA ASP A 92 -8.53 10.91 -14.95
C ASP A 92 -7.64 12.00 -14.34
N PHE A 93 -6.70 12.50 -15.12
CA PHE A 93 -5.74 13.51 -14.67
C PHE A 93 -6.41 14.87 -14.43
N ASP A 94 -7.49 15.17 -15.17
CA ASP A 94 -8.23 16.42 -15.03
C ASP A 94 -8.98 16.50 -13.68
N LYS A 95 -9.16 15.37 -12.97
CA LYS A 95 -9.77 15.30 -11.64
C LYS A 95 -8.78 15.40 -10.48
N MET A 96 -7.48 15.56 -10.76
CA MET A 96 -6.42 15.57 -9.75
C MET A 96 -5.96 16.98 -9.39
N LYS A 97 -5.49 17.15 -8.15
CA LYS A 97 -4.87 18.40 -7.69
C LYS A 97 -3.42 18.18 -7.27
N SER A 98 -2.52 18.95 -7.87
CA SER A 98 -1.09 18.87 -7.55
C SER A 98 -0.79 19.42 -6.13
N PRO A 99 0.25 18.93 -5.45
CA PRO A 99 1.15 17.85 -5.90
C PRO A 99 0.51 16.45 -5.75
N LEU A 100 0.96 15.50 -6.57
CA LEU A 100 0.70 14.08 -6.33
C LEU A 100 1.79 13.54 -5.42
N LEU A 101 1.40 12.86 -4.35
CA LEU A 101 2.30 12.33 -3.34
C LEU A 101 2.20 10.81 -3.29
N VAL A 102 3.35 10.16 -3.10
CA VAL A 102 3.43 8.77 -2.67
C VAL A 102 3.92 8.71 -1.22
N ARG A 103 3.31 7.83 -0.44
CA ARG A 103 3.73 7.51 0.92
C ARG A 103 3.28 6.12 1.34
N PHE A 104 3.79 5.65 2.47
CA PHE A 104 3.20 4.51 3.15
C PHE A 104 1.85 4.86 3.76
N ARG A 105 1.03 3.83 3.93
CA ARG A 105 -0.28 3.97 4.58
C ARG A 105 -0.13 4.42 6.03
N GLU A 106 -0.94 5.39 6.40
CA GLU A 106 -1.11 5.86 7.76
C GLU A 106 -2.37 5.28 8.44
N GLY A 107 -2.44 5.45 9.75
CA GLY A 107 -3.62 5.11 10.53
C GLY A 107 -4.82 5.98 10.14
N ALA A 108 -6.04 5.42 10.24
CA ALA A 108 -7.31 6.14 10.16
C ALA A 108 -7.69 6.83 8.82
N GLU A 109 -6.91 6.66 7.76
CA GLU A 109 -7.21 7.24 6.44
C GLU A 109 -8.51 6.72 5.80
N ARG A 110 -9.09 7.54 4.92
CA ARG A 110 -10.31 7.25 4.17
C ARG A 110 -10.07 7.49 2.69
N PHE A 111 -10.75 6.69 1.88
CA PHE A 111 -10.81 6.87 0.43
C PHE A 111 -12.15 6.37 -0.08
N TRP A 112 -12.52 6.73 -1.31
CA TRP A 112 -13.71 6.21 -1.97
C TRP A 112 -13.32 5.10 -2.94
N PRO A 113 -13.38 3.80 -2.57
CA PRO A 113 -13.00 2.73 -3.49
C PRO A 113 -13.87 2.70 -4.74
N LEU A 114 -13.25 2.44 -5.89
CA LEU A 114 -13.95 2.25 -7.16
C LEU A 114 -15.10 1.23 -7.03
N GLY A 115 -16.27 1.59 -7.53
CA GLY A 115 -17.50 0.78 -7.52
C GLY A 115 -18.23 0.74 -6.17
N SER A 116 -17.80 1.52 -5.18
CA SER A 116 -18.51 1.64 -3.90
C SER A 116 -19.40 2.88 -3.85
N ALA A 117 -20.43 2.86 -2.99
CA ALA A 117 -21.38 3.96 -2.84
C ALA A 117 -20.81 5.21 -2.14
N GLY A 118 -19.62 5.13 -1.54
CA GLY A 118 -19.02 6.23 -0.81
C GLY A 118 -17.72 5.86 -0.11
N GLU A 119 -17.18 6.81 0.65
CA GLU A 119 -15.91 6.66 1.34
C GLU A 119 -15.90 5.56 2.41
N LYS A 120 -14.77 4.85 2.49
CA LYS A 120 -14.49 3.84 3.50
C LYS A 120 -13.15 4.13 4.17
N LYS A 121 -13.04 3.80 5.45
CA LYS A 121 -11.73 3.71 6.11
C LYS A 121 -10.89 2.67 5.37
N VAL A 122 -9.66 3.04 4.97
CA VAL A 122 -8.75 2.15 4.24
C VAL A 122 -8.58 0.83 4.99
N GLY A 123 -8.37 0.87 6.30
CA GLY A 123 -8.25 -0.34 7.12
C GLY A 123 -9.50 -1.24 7.10
N LYS A 124 -10.72 -0.67 7.15
CA LYS A 124 -11.96 -1.45 7.07
C LYS A 124 -12.13 -2.08 5.69
N PHE A 125 -11.81 -1.32 4.63
CA PHE A 125 -11.84 -1.81 3.26
C PHE A 125 -10.89 -3.00 3.07
N LEU A 126 -9.64 -2.89 3.52
CA LEU A 126 -8.64 -3.97 3.40
C LEU A 126 -9.03 -5.22 4.17
N THR A 127 -9.65 -5.07 5.34
CA THR A 127 -10.19 -6.20 6.11
C THR A 127 -11.36 -6.89 5.38
N ALA A 128 -12.33 -6.11 4.88
CA ALA A 128 -13.46 -6.66 4.13
C ALA A 128 -13.02 -7.37 2.84
N ALA A 129 -12.01 -6.82 2.17
CA ALA A 129 -11.38 -7.40 0.99
C ALA A 129 -10.43 -8.58 1.32
N LYS A 130 -10.33 -8.99 2.60
CA LYS A 130 -9.47 -10.09 3.08
C LYS A 130 -8.01 -9.98 2.62
N VAL A 131 -7.49 -8.76 2.51
CA VAL A 131 -6.10 -8.52 2.08
C VAL A 131 -5.13 -9.16 3.09
N PRO A 132 -4.13 -9.95 2.70
CA PRO A 132 -3.16 -10.54 3.63
C PRO A 132 -2.37 -9.49 4.40
N GLN A 133 -2.01 -9.77 5.66
CA GLN A 133 -1.31 -8.83 6.53
C GLN A 133 0.04 -8.36 5.96
N GLU A 134 0.79 -9.27 5.34
CA GLU A 134 2.07 -8.93 4.69
C GLU A 134 1.89 -7.94 3.54
N LEU A 135 0.83 -8.09 2.75
CA LEU A 135 0.50 -7.13 1.71
C LEU A 135 0.05 -5.78 2.31
N ARG A 136 -0.70 -5.79 3.42
CA ARG A 136 -1.14 -4.55 4.11
C ARG A 136 0.02 -3.70 4.60
N ARG A 137 1.15 -4.30 4.97
CA ARG A 137 2.36 -3.62 5.46
C ARG A 137 3.15 -2.93 4.35
N LYS A 138 2.99 -3.39 3.11
CA LYS A 138 3.71 -2.90 1.92
C LYS A 138 2.86 -1.99 1.03
N LEU A 139 1.66 -1.61 1.49
CA LEU A 139 0.77 -0.77 0.70
C LEU A 139 1.34 0.62 0.53
N LEU A 140 1.27 1.10 -0.70
CA LEU A 140 1.51 2.49 -1.03
C LEU A 140 0.17 3.22 -1.15
N ILE A 141 0.16 4.44 -0.64
CA ILE A 141 -0.89 5.39 -0.87
C ILE A 141 -0.37 6.40 -1.88
N ILE A 142 -1.08 6.52 -2.99
CA ILE A 142 -0.94 7.65 -3.90
C ILE A 142 -2.12 8.57 -3.68
N ALA A 143 -1.83 9.81 -3.36
CA ALA A 143 -2.81 10.84 -3.05
C ALA A 143 -2.48 12.12 -3.81
N ASP A 144 -3.51 12.90 -4.10
CA ASP A 144 -3.38 14.28 -4.53
C ASP A 144 -3.47 15.18 -3.28
N SER A 145 -3.51 16.51 -3.45
CA SER A 145 -3.58 17.44 -2.31
C SER A 145 -4.86 17.31 -1.45
N GLU A 146 -5.89 16.59 -1.91
CA GLU A 146 -7.20 16.51 -1.26
C GLU A 146 -7.63 15.08 -0.92
N LYS A 147 -7.23 14.09 -1.71
CA LYS A 147 -7.81 12.75 -1.67
C LYS A 147 -6.82 11.67 -2.07
N ILE A 148 -7.05 10.48 -1.54
CA ILE A 148 -6.39 9.26 -2.00
C ILE A 148 -6.94 8.90 -3.38
N ILE A 149 -6.04 8.73 -4.35
CA ILE A 149 -6.37 8.30 -5.71
C ILE A 149 -6.10 6.80 -5.92
N TRP A 150 -5.14 6.23 -5.20
CA TRP A 150 -4.79 4.81 -5.31
C TRP A 150 -4.29 4.22 -3.99
N VAL A 151 -4.90 3.12 -3.57
CA VAL A 151 -4.33 2.20 -2.57
C VAL A 151 -3.66 1.07 -3.35
N TRP A 152 -2.37 1.21 -3.66
CA TRP A 152 -1.64 0.23 -4.47
C TRP A 152 -1.19 -0.98 -3.63
N PRO A 153 -1.26 -2.22 -4.16
CA PRO A 153 -1.77 -2.61 -5.48
C PRO A 153 -3.26 -3.00 -5.48
N ILE A 154 -4.03 -2.54 -4.49
CA ILE A 154 -5.36 -3.10 -4.17
C ILE A 154 -6.48 -2.47 -5.00
N ARG A 155 -6.64 -1.15 -4.95
CA ARG A 155 -7.82 -0.48 -5.53
C ARG A 155 -7.61 1.01 -5.74
N MET A 156 -8.01 1.51 -6.90
CA MET A 156 -8.11 2.94 -7.18
C MET A 156 -9.34 3.58 -6.53
N SER A 157 -9.34 4.91 -6.45
CA SER A 157 -10.46 5.71 -6.01
C SER A 157 -11.51 5.91 -7.12
N GLU A 158 -12.78 5.87 -6.76
CA GLU A 158 -13.92 6.25 -7.60
C GLU A 158 -13.78 7.67 -8.14
N GLN A 159 -13.22 8.57 -7.32
CA GLN A 159 -13.05 9.99 -7.67
C GLN A 159 -11.94 10.22 -8.71
N ALA A 160 -11.10 9.22 -8.99
CA ALA A 160 -10.01 9.30 -9.96
C ALA A 160 -10.31 8.50 -11.24
N LYS A 161 -11.52 7.96 -11.39
CA LYS A 161 -11.88 7.11 -12.55
C LYS A 161 -11.96 7.90 -13.85
N ILE A 162 -11.52 7.26 -14.92
CA ILE A 162 -11.73 7.71 -16.30
C ILE A 162 -13.21 7.62 -16.64
N THR A 163 -13.72 8.63 -17.34
CA THR A 163 -15.08 8.67 -17.89
C THR A 163 -15.01 9.09 -19.36
N GLY A 164 -16.15 9.04 -20.07
CA GLY A 164 -16.19 9.49 -21.47
C GLY A 164 -15.83 10.97 -21.69
N GLY A 165 -15.77 11.77 -20.62
CA GLY A 165 -15.36 13.19 -20.68
C GLY A 165 -13.91 13.45 -20.27
N THR A 166 -13.13 12.42 -19.93
CA THR A 166 -11.70 12.59 -19.59
C THR A 166 -10.95 13.09 -20.82
N ARG A 167 -10.10 14.10 -20.66
CA ARG A 167 -9.25 14.62 -21.75
C ARG A 167 -7.79 14.23 -21.57
N LYS A 168 -7.32 14.22 -20.32
CA LYS A 168 -5.98 13.79 -19.95
C LYS A 168 -6.03 12.58 -19.04
N ILE A 169 -5.26 11.55 -19.39
CA ILE A 169 -5.12 10.33 -18.62
C ILE A 169 -3.75 10.32 -17.96
N LEU A 170 -3.71 10.11 -16.66
CA LEU A 170 -2.49 9.75 -15.95
C LEU A 170 -2.37 8.23 -15.94
N GLN A 171 -1.28 7.72 -16.50
CA GLN A 171 -0.87 6.34 -16.32
C GLN A 171 0.17 6.27 -15.20
N LEU A 172 -0.05 5.39 -14.23
CA LEU A 172 0.95 5.04 -13.22
C LEU A 172 1.30 3.56 -13.33
N GLN A 173 2.58 3.27 -13.35
CA GLN A 173 3.13 1.92 -13.22
C GLN A 173 4.03 1.87 -11.98
N ILE A 174 3.84 0.86 -11.13
CA ILE A 174 4.67 0.67 -9.94
C ILE A 174 5.32 -0.71 -9.99
N THR A 175 6.65 -0.74 -9.95
CA THR A 175 7.43 -1.99 -9.99
C THR A 175 8.28 -2.09 -8.72
N ASP A 176 8.31 -3.28 -8.11
CA ASP A 176 9.28 -3.58 -7.05
C ASP A 176 10.66 -3.77 -7.67
N THR A 177 11.63 -2.96 -7.26
CA THR A 177 13.00 -2.98 -7.76
C THR A 177 13.88 -3.99 -7.01
N ASN A 178 13.34 -4.61 -5.95
CA ASN A 178 13.98 -5.74 -5.30
C ASN A 178 13.25 -7.04 -5.69
N PRO A 179 13.77 -7.83 -6.66
CA PRO A 179 13.20 -9.13 -6.95
C PRO A 179 13.35 -9.99 -5.69
N ALA A 180 12.23 -10.46 -5.13
CA ALA A 180 12.23 -11.29 -3.93
C ALA A 180 13.22 -12.46 -4.06
N HIS A 181 14.11 -12.59 -3.08
CA HIS A 181 14.89 -13.81 -2.81
C HIS A 181 13.98 -14.93 -2.30
#